data_AF-A0CBA3-F1
#
_entry.id   AF-A0CBA3-F1
#
_cell.length_a   1.000
_cell.length_b   1.000
_cell.length_c   1.000
_cell.angle_alpha   90.00
_cell.angle_beta   90.00
_cell.angle_gamma   90.00
#
_symmetry.space_group_name_H-M   'P 1'
#
loop_
_entity.id
_entity.type
_entity.pdbx_description
1 polymer ?
#
loop_
_entity_poly.entity_id
_entity_poly.type
_entity_poly.pdbx_seq_one_letter_code
_entity_poly.pdbx_strand_id
1 'polypeptide(L)'
;MNSFCQIHGNQLITHICTFNHDCQKRMCPDCQYDHQKIVPGQKIIPITKFIEEMNSTIFEYDSTTEDIIEKKIKINFETILVDILNLSQKAQDNIRKIFEEIRQRDDSYLKLFGEHPLEMSLKDLKKLTNIRHNQIFEKWKNQKKILLQMVENNVNSIYNSIGNITMTLENQINQWIEEKSTNIDHDSPFSYESLQFPLYFGIRHGQTSSKRLGVFEEYGQIKLNENMNIINQKGFVLNQQKLKLTEFSTKILQDSGYLQYLRDGVVLKTERISDINQSLQIIKNLEQVQHLRWEGSHGQQLQKVGLWSAFWQGKKLDIGGRYNEDGQKIDQWIELSNIYQSQCQVTETGKYQNGRKKGYWHTIYKGQLIGGGQYDEKQENKVGQWKEIHLNFNKFNYIIHLQLMPNIL
;
A
#
# COMPACT_ATOMS: atom_id res chain seq x y z
N MET A 1 -41.64 11.79 1.77
CA MET A 1 -42.72 12.03 2.76
C MET A 1 -43.83 12.78 2.06
N ASN A 2 -45.06 12.25 2.08
CA ASN A 2 -46.21 12.96 1.51
C ASN A 2 -46.60 14.10 2.46
N SER A 3 -46.62 15.32 1.95
CA SER A 3 -47.08 16.49 2.70
C SER A 3 -48.55 16.76 2.35
N PHE A 4 -49.36 16.93 3.39
CA PHE A 4 -50.79 17.27 3.27
C PHE A 4 -50.97 18.79 3.37
N CYS A 5 -51.99 19.30 2.69
CA CYS A 5 -52.36 20.71 2.75
C CYS A 5 -52.87 21.08 4.15
N GLN A 6 -52.41 22.21 4.69
CA GLN A 6 -52.82 22.68 6.02
C GLN A 6 -54.25 23.25 6.03
N ILE A 7 -54.72 23.73 4.88
CA ILE A 7 -56.08 24.29 4.72
C ILE A 7 -57.07 23.17 4.40
N HIS A 8 -56.69 22.24 3.52
CA HIS A 8 -57.48 21.10 3.10
C HIS A 8 -56.84 19.80 3.62
N GLY A 9 -57.06 19.49 4.90
CA GLY A 9 -56.32 18.50 5.69
C GLY A 9 -56.17 17.08 5.12
N ASN A 10 -56.94 16.72 4.09
CA ASN A 10 -56.88 15.41 3.44
C ASN A 10 -56.35 15.44 1.99
N GLN A 11 -55.98 16.62 1.49
CA GLN A 11 -55.45 16.73 0.13
C GLN A 11 -53.93 16.77 0.12
N LEU A 12 -53.36 16.01 -0.83
CA LEU A 12 -51.93 16.01 -1.10
C LEU A 12 -51.53 17.32 -1.76
N ILE A 13 -50.37 17.82 -1.36
CA ILE A 13 -49.73 18.94 -2.05
C ILE A 13 -49.16 18.41 -3.36
N THR A 14 -49.56 19.02 -4.47
CA THR A 14 -49.20 18.59 -5.83
C THR A 14 -48.52 19.69 -6.62
N HIS A 15 -48.63 20.96 -6.19
CA HIS A 15 -48.13 22.12 -6.91
C HIS A 15 -47.33 23.07 -6.01
N ILE A 16 -46.41 23.81 -6.63
CA ILE A 16 -45.65 24.90 -6.01
C ILE A 16 -45.87 26.20 -6.78
N CYS A 17 -46.03 27.30 -6.04
CA CYS A 17 -46.00 28.65 -6.61
C CYS A 17 -44.56 29.17 -6.64
N THR A 18 -44.06 29.52 -7.82
CA THR A 18 -42.73 30.09 -8.03
C THR A 18 -42.73 31.61 -8.18
N PHE A 19 -43.90 32.26 -8.04
CA PHE A 19 -44.00 33.72 -8.12
C PHE A 19 -43.47 34.38 -6.83
N ASN A 20 -42.91 35.58 -6.97
CA ASN A 20 -42.35 36.33 -5.85
C ASN A 20 -43.41 37.20 -5.17
N HIS A 21 -44.26 36.57 -4.35
CA HIS A 21 -45.22 37.22 -3.46
C HIS A 21 -45.43 36.39 -2.19
N ASP A 22 -46.06 36.99 -1.18
CA ASP A 22 -46.40 36.30 0.07
C ASP A 22 -47.63 35.40 -0.11
N CYS A 23 -47.39 34.11 -0.26
CA CYS A 23 -48.43 33.08 -0.31
C CYS A 23 -47.96 31.76 0.32
N GLN A 24 -48.91 30.84 0.53
CA GLN A 24 -48.57 29.45 0.79
C GLN A 24 -47.99 28.84 -0.50
N LYS A 25 -46.66 28.78 -0.59
CA LYS A 25 -45.93 28.27 -1.76
C LYS A 25 -46.30 26.84 -2.16
N ARG A 26 -46.85 26.06 -1.23
CA ARG A 26 -47.21 24.64 -1.41
C ARG A 26 -48.73 24.51 -1.50
N MET A 27 -49.24 23.98 -2.61
CA MET A 27 -50.67 23.94 -2.89
C MET A 27 -51.16 22.53 -3.22
N CYS A 28 -52.33 22.17 -2.68
CA CYS A 28 -53.18 21.10 -3.20
C CYS A 28 -54.01 21.60 -4.40
N PRO A 29 -54.76 20.74 -5.10
CA PRO A 29 -55.59 21.14 -6.24
C PRO A 29 -56.57 22.27 -5.93
N ASP A 30 -57.22 22.25 -4.77
CA ASP A 30 -58.19 23.30 -4.38
C ASP A 30 -57.49 24.64 -4.13
N CYS A 31 -56.39 24.63 -3.37
CA CYS A 31 -55.57 25.83 -3.16
C CYS A 31 -55.02 26.38 -4.48
N GLN A 32 -54.61 25.51 -5.41
CA GLN A 32 -54.15 25.92 -6.73
C GLN A 32 -55.26 26.63 -7.50
N TYR A 33 -56.47 26.08 -7.51
CA TYR A 33 -57.60 26.65 -8.23
C TYR A 33 -57.94 28.06 -7.72
N ASP A 34 -57.97 28.24 -6.40
CA ASP A 34 -58.19 29.56 -5.81
C ASP A 34 -57.02 30.52 -6.06
N HIS A 35 -55.79 30.01 -6.03
CA HIS A 35 -54.61 30.83 -6.25
C HIS A 35 -54.46 31.32 -7.69
N GLN A 36 -54.91 30.52 -8.67
CA GLN A 36 -54.90 30.90 -10.09
C GLN A 36 -55.79 32.10 -10.42
N LYS A 37 -56.75 32.44 -9.53
CA LYS A 37 -57.57 33.65 -9.69
C LYS A 37 -56.77 34.94 -9.46
N ILE A 38 -55.64 34.85 -8.73
CA ILE A 38 -54.83 35.99 -8.30
C ILE A 38 -53.46 35.97 -9.02
N VAL A 39 -52.93 34.78 -9.31
CA VAL A 39 -51.60 34.58 -9.91
C VAL A 39 -51.74 33.90 -11.27
N PRO A 40 -51.07 34.41 -12.34
CA PRO A 40 -51.07 33.75 -13.64
C PRO A 40 -50.60 32.30 -13.56
N GLY A 41 -51.34 31.38 -14.22
CA GLY A 41 -51.14 29.93 -14.10
C GLY A 41 -49.73 29.44 -14.45
N GLN A 42 -48.96 30.16 -15.27
CA GLN A 42 -47.57 29.82 -15.62
C GLN A 42 -46.58 29.86 -14.43
N LYS A 43 -46.98 30.47 -13.31
CA LYS A 43 -46.15 30.56 -12.09
C LYS A 43 -46.52 29.52 -11.03
N ILE A 44 -47.41 28.57 -11.38
CA ILE A 44 -47.77 27.44 -10.53
C ILE A 44 -47.42 26.18 -11.28
N ILE A 45 -46.47 25.41 -10.77
CA ILE A 45 -45.93 24.22 -11.43
C ILE A 45 -46.14 22.98 -10.56
N PRO A 46 -46.33 21.80 -11.16
CA PRO A 46 -46.34 20.55 -10.42
C PRO A 46 -45.05 20.36 -9.61
N ILE A 47 -45.15 19.83 -8.40
CA ILE A 47 -43.99 19.58 -7.53
C ILE A 47 -42.98 18.67 -8.21
N THR A 48 -43.42 17.66 -8.95
CA THR A 48 -42.54 16.77 -9.70
C THR A 48 -41.68 17.54 -10.70
N LYS A 49 -42.29 18.45 -11.46
CA LYS A 49 -41.59 19.30 -12.42
C LYS A 49 -40.64 20.29 -11.73
N PHE A 50 -41.04 20.88 -10.61
CA PHE A 50 -40.16 21.74 -9.81
C PHE A 50 -38.93 20.98 -9.29
N ILE A 51 -39.12 19.74 -8.81
CA ILE A 51 -38.01 18.88 -8.37
C ILE A 51 -37.10 18.54 -9.56
N GLU A 52 -37.65 18.23 -10.73
CA GLU A 52 -36.87 18.00 -11.95
C GLU A 52 -36.04 19.23 -12.35
N GLU A 53 -36.63 20.42 -12.36
CA GLU A 53 -35.95 21.68 -12.67
C GLU A 53 -34.86 22.01 -11.63
N MET A 54 -35.14 21.82 -10.35
CA MET A 54 -34.16 21.99 -9.27
C MET A 54 -32.99 21.01 -9.41
N ASN A 55 -33.27 19.72 -9.65
CA ASN A 55 -32.23 18.72 -9.84
C ASN A 55 -31.38 18.99 -11.08
N SER A 56 -31.99 19.46 -12.17
CA SER A 56 -31.26 19.89 -13.37
C SER A 56 -30.33 21.07 -13.07
N THR A 57 -30.81 22.04 -12.29
CA THR A 57 -30.03 23.23 -11.93
C THR A 57 -28.88 22.88 -10.97
N ILE A 58 -29.13 22.00 -9.99
CA ILE A 58 -28.11 21.47 -9.08
C ILE A 58 -27.05 20.70 -9.87
N PHE A 59 -27.46 19.87 -10.84
CA PHE A 59 -26.54 19.12 -11.69
C PHE A 59 -25.70 20.03 -12.59
N GLU A 60 -26.28 21.09 -13.17
CA GLU A 60 -25.55 22.09 -13.95
C GLU A 60 -24.57 22.92 -13.09
N TYR A 61 -24.90 23.16 -11.82
CA TYR A 61 -24.04 23.89 -10.88
C TYR A 61 -22.86 23.05 -10.37
N ASP A 62 -23.10 21.78 -10.00
CA ASP A 62 -22.05 20.83 -9.59
C ASP A 62 -21.08 20.53 -10.75
N SER A 63 -21.59 20.37 -11.98
CA SER A 63 -20.78 19.97 -13.14
C SER A 63 -19.90 21.07 -13.74
N THR A 64 -20.10 22.35 -13.38
CA THR A 64 -19.39 23.46 -14.04
C THR A 64 -18.27 24.08 -13.20
N THR A 65 -18.38 24.07 -11.87
CA THR A 65 -17.42 24.80 -11.02
C THR A 65 -16.49 23.89 -10.22
N GLU A 66 -16.95 22.72 -9.79
CA GLU A 66 -16.13 21.73 -9.09
C GLU A 66 -15.21 20.96 -10.07
N ASP A 67 -15.77 20.58 -11.22
CA ASP A 67 -15.07 19.84 -12.28
C ASP A 67 -13.86 20.58 -12.87
N ILE A 68 -13.93 21.91 -13.04
CA ILE A 68 -12.81 22.67 -13.65
C ILE A 68 -11.61 22.72 -12.70
N ILE A 69 -11.86 22.93 -11.40
CA ILE A 69 -10.79 23.07 -10.42
C ILE A 69 -10.19 21.71 -10.09
N GLU A 70 -11.02 20.68 -9.89
CA GLU A 70 -10.55 19.31 -9.68
C GLU A 70 -9.71 18.83 -10.88
N LYS A 71 -10.18 19.09 -12.11
CA LYS A 71 -9.44 18.74 -13.33
C LYS A 71 -8.10 19.47 -13.43
N LYS A 72 -8.03 20.74 -13.03
CA LYS A 72 -6.77 21.51 -13.01
C LYS A 72 -5.79 20.96 -11.97
N ILE A 73 -6.27 20.64 -10.77
CA ILE A 73 -5.46 20.01 -9.71
C ILE A 73 -4.94 18.65 -10.19
N LYS A 74 -5.82 17.84 -10.77
CA LYS A 74 -5.47 16.52 -11.30
C LYS A 74 -4.41 16.59 -12.39
N ILE A 75 -4.54 17.50 -13.36
CA ILE A 75 -3.54 17.70 -14.41
C ILE A 75 -2.19 18.11 -13.84
N ASN A 76 -2.18 18.99 -12.83
CA ASN A 76 -0.94 19.39 -12.16
C ASN A 76 -0.29 18.21 -11.42
N PHE A 77 -1.08 17.40 -10.70
CA PHE A 77 -0.60 16.20 -10.01
C PHE A 77 -0.02 15.17 -10.99
N GLU A 78 -0.71 14.90 -12.09
CA GLU A 78 -0.23 13.98 -13.12
C GLU A 78 1.10 14.45 -13.71
N THR A 79 1.21 15.75 -14.01
CA THR A 79 2.46 16.37 -14.51
C THR A 79 3.61 16.20 -13.51
N ILE A 80 3.36 16.50 -12.24
CA ILE A 80 4.34 16.35 -11.16
C ILE A 80 4.80 14.89 -11.00
N LEU A 81 3.87 13.93 -11.09
CA LEU A 81 4.20 12.51 -11.01
C LEU A 81 5.12 12.08 -12.17
N VAL A 82 4.85 12.57 -13.39
CA VAL A 82 5.72 12.31 -14.54
C VAL A 82 7.14 12.85 -14.28
N ASP A 83 7.27 14.06 -13.73
CA ASP A 83 8.57 14.66 -13.43
C ASP A 83 9.34 13.87 -12.36
N ILE A 84 8.67 13.41 -11.29
CA ILE A 84 9.28 12.54 -10.27
C ILE A 84 9.80 11.24 -10.89
N LEU A 85 8.97 10.60 -11.74
CA LEU A 85 9.35 9.36 -12.40
C LEU A 85 10.55 9.55 -13.32
N ASN A 86 10.58 10.64 -14.09
CA ASN A 86 11.69 10.98 -14.97
C ASN A 86 12.99 11.25 -14.19
N LEU A 87 12.91 12.00 -13.08
CA LEU A 87 14.05 12.26 -12.19
C LEU A 87 14.58 10.96 -11.57
N SER A 88 13.68 10.11 -11.08
CA SER A 88 14.02 8.80 -10.51
C SER A 88 14.73 7.92 -11.54
N GLN A 89 14.18 7.83 -12.75
CA GLN A 89 14.76 7.03 -13.84
C GLN A 89 16.16 7.54 -14.23
N LYS A 90 16.32 8.85 -14.41
CA LYS A 90 17.62 9.47 -14.74
C LYS A 90 18.67 9.16 -13.67
N ALA A 91 18.29 9.22 -12.40
CA ALA A 91 19.20 8.88 -11.31
C ALA A 91 19.55 7.39 -11.28
N GLN A 92 18.58 6.50 -11.50
CA GLN A 92 18.83 5.07 -11.60
C GLN A 92 19.83 4.76 -12.72
N ASP A 93 19.67 5.38 -13.89
CA ASP A 93 20.58 5.19 -15.03
C ASP A 93 22.00 5.70 -14.72
N ASN A 94 22.11 6.84 -14.04
CA ASN A 94 23.40 7.37 -13.61
C ASN A 94 24.09 6.45 -12.59
N ILE A 95 23.35 6.00 -11.57
CA ILE A 95 23.86 5.08 -10.55
C ILE A 95 24.31 3.77 -11.19
N ARG A 96 23.52 3.23 -12.13
CA ARG A 96 23.85 2.02 -12.88
C ARG A 96 25.14 2.17 -13.67
N LYS A 97 25.33 3.29 -14.37
CA LYS A 97 26.57 3.58 -15.11
C LYS A 97 27.79 3.63 -14.18
N ILE A 98 27.66 4.28 -13.02
CA ILE A 98 28.74 4.35 -12.03
C ILE A 98 29.13 2.94 -11.53
N PHE A 99 28.15 2.12 -11.16
CA PHE A 99 28.44 0.76 -10.69
C PHE A 99 29.03 -0.14 -11.78
N GLU A 100 28.59 0.02 -13.02
CA GLU A 100 29.15 -0.71 -14.15
C GLU A 100 30.61 -0.32 -14.40
N GLU A 101 30.96 0.98 -14.30
CA GLU A 101 32.35 1.43 -14.39
C GLU A 101 33.22 0.85 -13.26
N ILE A 102 32.71 0.85 -12.02
CA ILE A 102 33.40 0.24 -10.88
C ILE A 102 33.64 -1.25 -11.14
N ARG A 103 32.62 -1.98 -11.59
CA ARG A 103 32.69 -3.41 -11.86
C ARG A 103 33.69 -3.73 -12.97
N GLN A 104 33.58 -3.07 -14.12
CA GLN A 104 34.47 -3.31 -15.25
C GLN A 104 35.94 -3.11 -14.86
N ARG A 105 36.21 -2.13 -14.00
CA ARG A 105 37.57 -1.84 -13.55
C ARG A 105 38.04 -2.84 -12.48
N ASP A 106 37.20 -3.20 -11.52
CA ASP A 106 37.49 -4.26 -10.54
C ASP A 106 37.76 -5.60 -11.26
N ASP A 107 36.93 -5.98 -12.23
CA ASP A 107 37.10 -7.19 -13.06
C ASP A 107 38.41 -7.14 -13.86
N SER A 108 38.77 -5.97 -14.41
CA SER A 108 40.02 -5.79 -15.14
C SER A 108 41.25 -6.03 -14.24
N TYR A 109 41.17 -5.67 -12.96
CA TYR A 109 42.25 -5.94 -12.00
C TYR A 109 42.23 -7.40 -11.54
N LEU A 110 41.07 -7.97 -11.24
CA LEU A 110 40.94 -9.37 -10.83
C LEU A 110 41.48 -10.32 -11.89
N LYS A 111 41.22 -10.04 -13.17
CA LYS A 111 41.77 -10.82 -14.28
C LYS A 111 43.30 -10.83 -14.27
N LEU A 112 43.93 -9.69 -13.98
CA LEU A 112 45.40 -9.60 -13.88
C LEU A 112 45.97 -10.42 -12.72
N PHE A 113 45.23 -10.61 -11.63
CA PHE A 113 45.68 -11.39 -10.47
C PHE A 113 45.39 -12.89 -10.59
N GLY A 114 44.48 -13.30 -11.48
CA GLY A 114 44.11 -14.70 -11.67
C GLY A 114 45.02 -15.49 -12.62
N GLU A 115 45.82 -14.81 -13.45
CA GLU A 115 46.75 -15.43 -14.40
C GLU A 115 48.12 -15.69 -13.75
N HIS A 116 48.75 -16.83 -14.06
CA HIS A 116 50.09 -17.13 -13.54
C HIS A 116 51.12 -16.17 -14.15
N PRO A 117 52.01 -15.51 -13.38
CA PRO A 117 52.89 -14.46 -13.91
C PRO A 117 53.77 -14.87 -15.09
N LEU A 118 54.15 -16.15 -15.20
CA LEU A 118 54.94 -16.67 -16.32
C LEU A 118 54.15 -16.80 -17.63
N GLU A 119 52.82 -16.80 -17.57
CA GLU A 119 51.92 -16.93 -18.72
C GLU A 119 51.36 -15.59 -19.18
N MET A 120 51.61 -14.52 -18.41
CA MET A 120 51.09 -13.18 -18.69
C MET A 120 51.85 -12.50 -19.83
N SER A 121 51.12 -11.67 -20.59
CA SER A 121 51.75 -10.81 -21.59
C SER A 121 52.69 -9.78 -20.93
N LEU A 122 53.76 -9.36 -21.63
CA LEU A 122 54.66 -8.29 -21.15
C LEU A 122 53.89 -6.99 -20.84
N LYS A 123 52.79 -6.72 -21.55
CA LYS A 123 51.91 -5.57 -21.31
C LYS A 123 51.22 -5.68 -19.95
N ASP A 124 50.73 -6.86 -19.59
CA ASP A 124 50.03 -7.10 -18.33
C ASP A 124 50.98 -7.20 -17.14
N LEU A 125 52.18 -7.76 -17.34
CA LEU A 125 53.27 -7.69 -16.36
C LEU A 125 53.71 -6.25 -16.07
N LYS A 126 53.79 -5.38 -17.10
CA LYS A 126 54.02 -3.94 -16.90
C LYS A 126 52.89 -3.29 -16.11
N LYS A 127 51.62 -3.65 -16.36
CA LYS A 127 50.49 -3.17 -15.55
C LYS A 127 50.59 -3.63 -14.10
N LEU A 128 50.88 -4.90 -13.83
CA LEU A 128 51.06 -5.42 -12.46
C LEU A 128 52.22 -4.74 -11.73
N THR A 129 53.35 -4.56 -12.42
CA THR A 129 54.51 -3.83 -11.88
C THR A 129 54.14 -2.40 -11.55
N ASN A 130 53.39 -1.72 -12.43
CA ASN A 130 52.86 -0.39 -12.18
C ASN A 130 51.85 -0.39 -11.02
N ILE A 131 51.01 -1.42 -10.87
CA ILE A 131 50.07 -1.53 -9.76
C ILE A 131 50.82 -1.63 -8.43
N ARG A 132 51.88 -2.45 -8.40
CA ARG A 132 52.74 -2.65 -7.23
C ARG A 132 53.51 -1.39 -6.83
N HIS A 133 54.06 -0.66 -7.79
CA HIS A 133 54.96 0.48 -7.50
C HIS A 133 54.26 1.83 -7.44
N ASN A 134 53.22 2.08 -8.27
CA ASN A 134 52.69 3.44 -8.49
C ASN A 134 51.43 3.77 -7.68
N GLN A 135 51.18 3.06 -6.58
CA GLN A 135 49.99 3.23 -5.74
C GLN A 135 48.68 3.19 -6.55
N ILE A 136 48.64 2.45 -7.68
CA ILE A 136 47.46 2.42 -8.56
C ILE A 136 46.23 1.93 -7.80
N PHE A 137 46.41 0.99 -6.87
CA PHE A 137 45.33 0.50 -6.03
C PHE A 137 44.77 1.59 -5.12
N GLU A 138 45.63 2.40 -4.47
CA GLU A 138 45.18 3.52 -3.65
C GLU A 138 44.53 4.62 -4.50
N LYS A 139 45.07 4.91 -5.69
CA LYS A 139 44.43 5.82 -6.65
C LYS A 139 43.05 5.31 -7.06
N TRP A 140 42.92 4.02 -7.35
CA TRP A 140 41.64 3.42 -7.70
C TRP A 140 40.66 3.42 -6.53
N LYS A 141 41.11 3.08 -5.32
CA LYS A 141 40.31 3.14 -4.09
C LYS A 141 39.78 4.56 -3.83
N ASN A 142 40.62 5.57 -4.04
CA ASN A 142 40.23 6.98 -3.95
C ASN A 142 39.22 7.36 -5.05
N GLN A 143 39.43 6.93 -6.29
CA GLN A 143 38.45 7.14 -7.38
C GLN A 143 37.12 6.46 -7.08
N LYS A 144 37.14 5.22 -6.57
CA LYS A 144 35.94 4.48 -6.16
C LYS A 144 35.20 5.21 -5.05
N LYS A 145 35.90 5.80 -4.07
CA LYS A 145 35.30 6.67 -3.05
C LYS A 145 34.61 7.88 -3.66
N ILE A 146 35.25 8.56 -4.63
CA ILE A 146 34.65 9.69 -5.34
C ILE A 146 33.39 9.27 -6.11
N LEU A 147 33.44 8.15 -6.82
CA LEU A 147 32.29 7.61 -7.55
C LEU A 147 31.12 7.25 -6.62
N LEU A 148 31.40 6.66 -5.45
CA LEU A 148 30.38 6.38 -4.44
C LEU A 148 29.81 7.67 -3.85
N GLN A 149 30.63 8.70 -3.63
CA GLN A 149 30.15 10.03 -3.22
C GLN A 149 29.22 10.64 -4.27
N MET A 150 29.50 10.44 -5.57
CA MET A 150 28.59 10.89 -6.64
C MET A 150 27.24 10.17 -6.61
N VAL A 151 27.22 8.87 -6.27
CA VAL A 151 25.97 8.12 -6.05
C VAL A 151 25.18 8.73 -4.89
N GLU A 152 25.83 8.98 -3.76
CA GLU A 152 25.20 9.60 -2.60
C GLU A 152 24.65 11.00 -2.93
N ASN A 153 25.43 11.82 -3.63
CA ASN A 153 25.00 13.16 -4.08
C ASN A 153 23.78 13.08 -5.02
N ASN A 154 23.74 12.09 -5.92
CA ASN A 154 22.57 11.87 -6.79
C ASN A 154 21.33 11.49 -5.98
N VAL A 155 21.47 10.60 -5.00
CA VAL A 155 20.38 10.20 -4.10
C VAL A 155 19.86 11.42 -3.31
N ASN A 156 20.76 12.20 -2.71
CA ASN A 156 20.42 13.41 -1.97
C ASN A 156 19.74 14.46 -2.87
N SER A 157 20.18 14.60 -4.12
CA SER A 157 19.52 15.48 -5.09
C SER A 157 18.07 15.06 -5.35
N ILE A 158 17.78 13.76 -5.48
CA ILE A 158 16.39 13.27 -5.64
C ILE A 158 15.56 13.59 -4.39
N TYR A 159 16.10 13.33 -3.20
CA TYR A 159 15.41 13.64 -1.95
C TYR A 159 15.04 15.13 -1.86
N ASN A 160 15.98 16.01 -2.20
CA ASN A 160 15.73 17.45 -2.22
C ASN A 160 14.68 17.85 -3.27
N SER A 161 14.73 17.27 -4.47
CA SER A 161 13.72 17.49 -5.51
C SER A 161 12.33 17.04 -5.06
N ILE A 162 12.20 15.87 -4.44
CA ILE A 162 10.93 15.36 -3.89
C ILE A 162 10.43 16.28 -2.77
N GLY A 163 11.32 16.75 -1.89
CA GLY A 163 10.97 17.69 -0.82
C GLY A 163 10.40 19.00 -1.39
N ASN A 164 11.07 19.58 -2.39
CA ASN A 164 10.61 20.80 -3.06
C ASN A 164 9.23 20.61 -3.71
N ILE A 165 9.05 19.49 -4.43
CA ILE A 165 7.77 19.15 -5.06
C ILE A 165 6.65 19.02 -4.02
N THR A 166 6.94 18.34 -2.90
CA THR A 166 5.97 18.16 -1.80
C THR A 166 5.55 19.51 -1.23
N MET A 167 6.51 20.40 -0.98
CA MET A 167 6.25 21.75 -0.50
C MET A 167 5.42 22.58 -1.50
N THR A 168 5.72 22.46 -2.80
CA THR A 168 4.92 23.12 -3.85
C THR A 168 3.47 22.63 -3.86
N LEU A 169 3.25 21.31 -3.74
CA LEU A 169 1.91 20.72 -3.67
C LEU A 169 1.16 21.18 -2.42
N GLU A 170 1.81 21.20 -1.26
CA GLU A 170 1.21 21.69 -0.02
C GLU A 170 0.78 23.16 -0.15
N ASN A 171 1.62 24.01 -0.73
CA ASN A 171 1.29 25.42 -0.96
C ASN A 171 0.10 25.57 -1.92
N GLN A 172 0.04 24.78 -3.00
CA GLN A 172 -1.07 24.80 -3.94
C GLN A 172 -2.39 24.34 -3.31
N ILE A 173 -2.35 23.30 -2.47
CA ILE A 173 -3.53 22.81 -1.74
C ILE A 173 -4.00 23.87 -0.73
N ASN A 174 -3.09 24.48 0.02
CA ASN A 174 -3.44 25.51 1.00
C ASN A 174 -4.05 26.74 0.33
N GLN A 175 -3.45 27.21 -0.78
CA GLN A 175 -4.02 28.30 -1.57
C GLN A 175 -5.43 27.96 -2.07
N TRP A 176 -5.65 26.73 -2.53
CA TRP A 176 -6.98 26.29 -2.95
C TRP A 176 -8.01 26.29 -1.81
N ILE A 177 -7.60 25.83 -0.62
CA ILE A 177 -8.45 25.87 0.58
C ILE A 177 -8.81 27.32 0.92
N GLU A 178 -7.84 28.24 0.88
CA GLU A 178 -8.06 29.66 1.14
C GLU A 178 -9.03 30.29 0.12
N GLU A 179 -8.83 30.04 -1.18
CA GLU A 179 -9.71 30.52 -2.26
C GLU A 179 -11.16 29.99 -2.14
N LYS A 180 -11.33 28.77 -1.61
CA LYS A 180 -12.67 28.22 -1.33
C LYS A 180 -13.29 28.82 -0.06
N SER A 181 -12.48 29.08 0.96
CA SER A 181 -12.96 29.65 2.23
C SER A 181 -13.47 31.09 2.10
N THR A 182 -12.87 31.89 1.20
CA THR A 182 -13.23 33.31 1.00
C THR A 182 -14.48 33.52 0.15
N ASN A 183 -14.91 32.51 -0.61
CA ASN A 183 -16.12 32.56 -1.45
C ASN A 183 -17.37 32.02 -0.76
N ILE A 184 -17.28 31.59 0.50
CA ILE A 184 -18.43 31.14 1.28
C ILE A 184 -19.08 32.38 1.89
N ASP A 185 -20.29 32.70 1.42
CA ASP A 185 -21.11 33.78 1.95
C ASP A 185 -21.43 33.50 3.43
N HIS A 186 -20.89 34.34 4.32
CA HIS A 186 -21.00 34.17 5.77
C HIS A 186 -22.43 34.34 6.30
N ASP A 187 -23.34 34.87 5.47
CA ASP A 187 -24.76 35.03 5.81
C ASP A 187 -25.64 33.82 5.40
N SER A 188 -25.05 32.77 4.82
CA SER A 188 -25.78 31.54 4.47
C SER A 188 -26.11 30.70 5.72
N PRO A 189 -27.38 30.29 5.93
CA PRO A 189 -27.80 29.53 7.12
C PRO A 189 -27.32 28.06 7.16
N PHE A 190 -26.47 27.63 6.23
CA PHE A 190 -25.84 26.32 6.24
C PHE A 190 -24.52 26.38 7.00
N SER A 191 -24.53 26.01 8.28
CA SER A 191 -23.35 26.00 9.15
C SER A 191 -22.29 24.98 8.69
N TYR A 192 -21.03 25.33 8.98
CA TYR A 192 -19.79 24.60 8.71
C TYR A 192 -19.78 23.10 9.11
N GLU A 193 -20.73 22.64 9.94
CA GLU A 193 -20.77 21.29 10.49
C GLU A 193 -21.13 20.19 9.47
N SER A 194 -21.65 20.57 8.29
CA SER A 194 -22.10 19.61 7.26
C SER A 194 -21.07 19.32 6.15
N LEU A 195 -20.02 20.13 6.00
CA LEU A 195 -18.93 19.88 5.04
C LEU A 195 -17.86 19.01 5.72
N GLN A 196 -18.03 17.68 5.64
CA GLN A 196 -16.96 16.76 5.97
C GLN A 196 -15.82 16.92 4.95
N PHE A 197 -14.78 17.69 5.30
CA PHE A 197 -13.56 17.77 4.51
C PHE A 197 -13.00 16.37 4.20
N PRO A 198 -12.47 16.13 2.98
CA PRO A 198 -11.93 14.83 2.60
C PRO A 198 -10.79 14.45 3.55
N LEU A 199 -10.92 13.26 4.14
CA LEU A 199 -9.91 12.65 4.97
C LEU A 199 -8.74 12.23 4.08
N TYR A 200 -7.62 12.96 4.14
CA TYR A 200 -6.43 12.61 3.35
C TYR A 200 -5.70 11.44 4.00
N PHE A 201 -5.50 10.35 3.24
CA PHE A 201 -4.75 9.17 3.66
C PHE A 201 -3.34 9.20 3.08
N GLY A 202 -2.33 8.90 3.90
CA GLY A 202 -0.94 8.76 3.49
C GLY A 202 -0.23 7.64 4.23
N ILE A 203 0.95 7.23 3.74
CA ILE A 203 1.82 6.29 4.44
C ILE A 203 3.05 7.05 4.91
N ARG A 204 3.26 7.10 6.23
CA ARG A 204 4.44 7.70 6.86
C ARG A 204 5.15 6.62 7.67
N HIS A 205 6.45 6.40 7.42
CA HIS A 205 7.25 5.35 8.09
C HIS A 205 6.65 3.93 8.02
N GLY A 206 5.90 3.61 6.96
CA GLY A 206 5.27 2.29 6.79
C GLY A 206 3.95 2.11 7.54
N GLN A 207 3.43 3.16 8.18
CA GLN A 207 2.11 3.17 8.84
C GLN A 207 1.13 4.07 8.08
N THR A 208 -0.13 3.67 8.02
CA THR A 208 -1.22 4.49 7.47
C THR A 208 -1.55 5.61 8.44
N SER A 209 -1.43 6.85 7.97
CA SER A 209 -1.78 8.06 8.71
C SER A 209 -2.87 8.82 7.97
N SER A 210 -3.81 9.42 8.70
CA SER A 210 -4.72 10.43 8.15
C SER A 210 -4.49 11.80 8.77
N LYS A 211 -4.72 12.85 7.99
CA LYS A 211 -4.66 14.24 8.47
C LYS A 211 -6.05 14.84 8.42
N ARG A 212 -6.56 15.27 9.57
CA ARG A 212 -7.81 16.02 9.71
C ARG A 212 -7.51 17.33 10.43
N LEU A 213 -7.77 18.48 9.79
CA LEU A 213 -7.61 19.81 10.40
C LEU A 213 -6.21 20.05 11.04
N GLY A 214 -5.14 19.52 10.43
CA GLY A 214 -3.77 19.69 10.97
C GLY A 214 -3.38 18.69 12.06
N VAL A 215 -4.29 17.83 12.53
CA VAL A 215 -4.01 16.78 13.52
C VAL A 215 -3.72 15.46 12.80
N PHE A 216 -2.63 14.80 13.19
CA PHE A 216 -2.27 13.46 12.72
C PHE A 216 -2.86 12.41 13.66
N GLU A 217 -3.62 11.48 13.12
CA GLU A 217 -4.13 10.33 13.87
C GLU A 217 -3.47 9.04 13.32
N GLU A 218 -2.83 8.29 14.22
CA GLU A 218 -2.30 6.95 13.93
C GLU A 218 -3.39 5.92 14.20
N TYR A 219 -3.86 5.22 13.16
CA TYR A 219 -4.82 4.13 13.31
C TYR A 219 -4.20 2.79 12.94
N GLY A 220 -4.33 1.84 13.86
CA GLY A 220 -4.51 0.43 13.55
C GLY A 220 -5.94 0.03 13.87
N GLN A 221 -6.81 -0.04 12.86
CA GLN A 221 -7.93 -1.00 12.72
C GLN A 221 -8.76 -0.69 11.47
N ILE A 222 -9.10 -1.75 10.73
CA ILE A 222 -9.87 -1.73 9.48
C ILE A 222 -11.35 -1.67 9.81
N LYS A 223 -12.11 -0.74 9.21
CA LYS A 223 -13.57 -0.71 9.30
C LYS A 223 -14.18 -1.90 8.57
N LEU A 224 -14.96 -2.70 9.30
CA LEU A 224 -15.76 -3.80 8.77
C LEU A 224 -16.95 -3.24 7.99
N ASN A 225 -17.23 -3.83 6.83
CA ASN A 225 -18.50 -3.64 6.14
C ASN A 225 -19.52 -4.57 6.82
N GLU A 226 -20.42 -4.00 7.63
CA GLU A 226 -21.20 -4.68 8.67
C GLU A 226 -22.13 -5.80 8.17
N ASN A 227 -22.37 -5.89 6.86
CA ASN A 227 -23.33 -6.84 6.31
C ASN A 227 -22.72 -8.09 5.63
N MET A 228 -21.39 -8.22 5.46
CA MET A 228 -20.84 -9.38 4.72
C MET A 228 -19.59 -10.08 5.29
N ASN A 229 -18.99 -9.65 6.41
CA ASN A 229 -17.72 -10.22 6.92
C ASN A 229 -16.63 -10.30 5.82
N ILE A 230 -16.68 -9.39 4.84
CA ILE A 230 -15.70 -9.29 3.75
C ILE A 230 -14.71 -8.19 4.10
N ILE A 231 -13.43 -8.55 4.14
CA ILE A 231 -12.31 -7.64 4.36
C ILE A 231 -11.57 -7.52 3.03
N ASN A 232 -11.63 -6.33 2.42
CA ASN A 232 -10.82 -6.00 1.24
C ASN A 232 -9.39 -5.76 1.66
N GLN A 233 -8.46 -6.31 0.90
CA GLN A 233 -7.04 -6.29 1.24
C GLN A 233 -6.19 -6.04 0.00
N LYS A 234 -5.03 -5.47 0.26
CA LYS A 234 -3.98 -5.30 -0.74
C LYS A 234 -2.98 -6.43 -0.60
N GLY A 235 -2.81 -7.16 -1.69
CA GLY A 235 -1.80 -8.20 -1.88
C GLY A 235 -0.87 -7.89 -3.02
N PHE A 236 -0.11 -8.90 -3.42
CA PHE A 236 0.79 -8.80 -4.56
C PHE A 236 0.61 -9.99 -5.48
N VAL A 237 0.72 -9.74 -6.77
CA VAL A 237 0.81 -10.76 -7.82
C VAL A 237 2.04 -10.51 -8.68
N LEU A 238 2.75 -11.56 -9.06
CA LEU A 238 3.86 -11.44 -9.99
C LEU A 238 3.31 -11.34 -11.41
N ASN A 239 3.56 -10.22 -12.09
CA ASN A 239 3.26 -10.05 -13.50
C ASN A 239 4.53 -9.63 -14.24
N GLN A 240 4.96 -10.40 -15.24
CA GLN A 240 6.15 -10.11 -16.05
C GLN A 240 7.39 -9.75 -15.20
N GLN A 241 7.67 -10.55 -14.17
CA GLN A 241 8.84 -10.38 -13.28
C GLN A 241 8.78 -9.15 -12.34
N LYS A 242 7.68 -8.41 -12.32
CA LYS A 242 7.43 -7.32 -11.36
C LYS A 242 6.28 -7.70 -10.42
N LEU A 243 6.43 -7.42 -9.14
CA LEU A 243 5.32 -7.52 -8.20
C LEU A 243 4.38 -6.33 -8.45
N LYS A 244 3.13 -6.63 -8.76
CA LYS A 244 2.06 -5.65 -8.90
C LYS A 244 1.18 -5.75 -7.67
N LEU A 245 0.91 -4.60 -7.03
CA LEU A 245 -0.12 -4.52 -6.00
C LEU A 245 -1.46 -4.93 -6.62
N THR A 246 -2.15 -5.86 -5.97
CA THR A 246 -3.46 -6.35 -6.39
C THR A 246 -4.41 -6.29 -5.23
N GLU A 247 -5.69 -6.07 -5.51
CA GLU A 247 -6.73 -6.17 -4.49
C GLU A 247 -7.31 -7.59 -4.53
N PHE A 248 -7.58 -8.12 -3.35
CA PHE A 248 -8.34 -9.35 -3.16
C PHE A 248 -9.10 -9.21 -1.84
N SER A 249 -10.17 -10.00 -1.68
CA SER A 249 -11.01 -9.94 -0.51
C SER A 249 -10.85 -11.23 0.30
N THR A 250 -10.98 -11.13 1.61
CA THR A 250 -11.12 -12.30 2.48
C THR A 250 -12.49 -12.29 3.11
N LYS A 251 -13.14 -13.45 3.18
CA LYS A 251 -14.46 -13.61 3.78
C LYS A 251 -14.39 -14.66 4.88
N ILE A 252 -14.81 -14.28 6.09
CA ILE A 252 -14.90 -15.21 7.21
C ILE A 252 -16.34 -15.76 7.23
N LEU A 253 -16.48 -17.07 7.06
CA LEU A 253 -17.74 -17.78 7.15
C LEU A 253 -17.95 -18.26 8.59
N GLN A 254 -18.40 -17.35 9.45
CA GLN A 254 -18.52 -17.56 10.91
C GLN A 254 -19.21 -18.88 11.26
N ASP A 255 -20.35 -19.18 10.62
CA ASP A 255 -21.15 -20.39 10.90
C ASP A 255 -20.42 -21.70 10.63
N SER A 256 -19.37 -21.65 9.80
CA SER A 256 -18.65 -22.84 9.33
C SER A 256 -17.20 -22.89 9.82
N GLY A 257 -16.66 -21.79 10.36
CA GLY A 257 -15.26 -21.68 10.76
C GLY A 257 -14.29 -21.74 9.58
N TYR A 258 -14.68 -21.23 8.40
CA TYR A 258 -13.82 -21.18 7.22
C TYR A 258 -13.46 -19.74 6.83
N LEU A 259 -12.23 -19.58 6.34
CA LEU A 259 -11.71 -18.39 5.69
C LEU A 259 -11.69 -18.62 4.17
N GLN A 260 -12.34 -17.75 3.41
CA GLN A 260 -12.27 -17.75 1.95
C GLN A 260 -11.44 -16.58 1.46
N TYR A 261 -10.57 -16.85 0.49
CA TYR A 261 -9.87 -15.84 -0.29
C TYR A 261 -10.58 -15.68 -1.62
N LEU A 262 -10.98 -14.46 -1.96
CA LEU A 262 -11.73 -14.14 -3.17
C LEU A 262 -10.98 -13.12 -4.02
N ARG A 263 -11.08 -13.26 -5.34
CA ARG A 263 -10.62 -12.25 -6.29
C ARG A 263 -11.65 -12.14 -7.40
N ASP A 264 -12.12 -10.92 -7.66
CA ASP A 264 -13.12 -10.64 -8.69
C ASP A 264 -14.39 -11.53 -8.54
N GLY A 265 -14.79 -11.79 -7.29
CA GLY A 265 -15.93 -12.65 -6.94
C GLY A 265 -15.64 -14.17 -6.98
N VAL A 266 -14.47 -14.59 -7.49
CA VAL A 266 -14.08 -16.01 -7.57
C VAL A 266 -13.33 -16.45 -6.32
N VAL A 267 -13.75 -17.57 -5.74
CA VAL A 267 -13.05 -18.18 -4.59
C VAL A 267 -11.75 -18.83 -5.06
N LEU A 268 -10.63 -18.34 -4.55
CA LEU A 268 -9.29 -18.87 -4.84
C LEU A 268 -8.88 -19.98 -3.89
N LYS A 269 -9.21 -19.85 -2.61
CA LYS A 269 -8.89 -20.82 -1.56
C LYS A 269 -9.94 -20.74 -0.46
N THR A 270 -10.28 -21.91 0.08
CA THR A 270 -11.06 -22.04 1.32
C THR A 270 -10.20 -22.79 2.33
N GLU A 271 -10.02 -22.22 3.52
CA GLU A 271 -9.18 -22.78 4.59
C GLU A 271 -9.98 -22.84 5.89
N ARG A 272 -9.85 -23.94 6.64
CA ARG A 272 -10.49 -24.08 7.94
C ARG A 272 -9.70 -23.30 8.98
N ILE A 273 -10.38 -22.48 9.77
CA ILE A 273 -9.79 -21.74 10.90
C ILE A 273 -9.67 -22.74 12.05
N SER A 274 -8.44 -23.17 12.34
CA SER A 274 -8.17 -24.15 13.40
C SER A 274 -8.34 -23.58 14.81
N ASP A 275 -8.14 -22.27 14.98
CA ASP A 275 -8.30 -21.56 16.25
C ASP A 275 -8.76 -20.12 15.98
N ILE A 276 -9.94 -19.75 16.46
CA ILE A 276 -10.51 -18.40 16.32
C ILE A 276 -9.77 -17.39 17.22
N ASN A 277 -9.12 -17.87 18.29
CA ASN A 277 -8.41 -17.02 19.24
C ASN A 277 -6.99 -16.69 18.77
N GLN A 278 -6.42 -17.49 17.87
CA GLN A 278 -5.14 -17.17 17.27
C GLN A 278 -5.32 -16.07 16.22
N SER A 279 -4.43 -15.07 16.22
CA SER A 279 -4.46 -14.00 15.23
C SER A 279 -4.43 -14.61 13.82
N LEU A 280 -5.52 -14.40 13.07
CA LEU A 280 -5.67 -14.90 11.71
C LEU A 280 -4.50 -14.42 10.85
N GLN A 281 -3.59 -15.34 10.50
CA GLN A 281 -2.50 -15.04 9.58
C GLN A 281 -3.03 -14.99 8.16
N ILE A 282 -3.30 -13.78 7.71
CA ILE A 282 -3.80 -13.52 6.37
C ILE A 282 -2.63 -13.54 5.38
N ILE A 283 -2.65 -14.50 4.46
CA ILE A 283 -1.69 -14.62 3.37
C ILE A 283 -1.90 -13.47 2.37
N LYS A 284 -0.90 -12.59 2.24
CA LYS A 284 -0.94 -11.42 1.33
C LYS A 284 -0.46 -11.73 -0.09
N ASN A 285 0.25 -12.83 -0.28
CA ASN A 285 0.78 -13.25 -1.56
C ASN A 285 -0.21 -14.17 -2.27
N LEU A 286 -0.73 -13.71 -3.41
CA LEU A 286 -1.80 -14.41 -4.11
C LEU A 286 -1.37 -15.79 -4.63
N GLU A 287 -0.10 -15.94 -5.00
CA GLU A 287 0.41 -17.22 -5.47
C GLU A 287 0.50 -18.23 -4.32
N GLN A 288 0.83 -17.77 -3.11
CA GLN A 288 0.71 -18.60 -1.92
C GLN A 288 -0.74 -18.99 -1.64
N VAL A 289 -1.69 -18.06 -1.75
CA VAL A 289 -3.12 -18.38 -1.62
C VAL A 289 -3.52 -19.49 -2.59
N GLN A 290 -3.01 -19.49 -3.82
CA GLN A 290 -3.39 -20.49 -4.82
C GLN A 290 -2.68 -21.83 -4.68
N HIS A 291 -1.45 -21.85 -4.18
CA HIS A 291 -0.56 -23.02 -4.30
C HIS A 291 -0.08 -23.60 -2.98
N LEU A 292 -0.15 -22.84 -1.89
CA LEU A 292 0.31 -23.27 -0.57
C LEU A 292 -0.79 -24.03 0.18
N ARG A 293 -0.47 -25.28 0.53
CA ARG A 293 -1.25 -26.10 1.46
C ARG A 293 -0.36 -26.55 2.60
N TRP A 294 -0.90 -26.56 3.81
CA TRP A 294 -0.25 -27.14 4.98
C TRP A 294 -0.94 -28.45 5.35
N GLU A 295 -0.16 -29.47 5.70
CA GLU A 295 -0.66 -30.76 6.16
C GLU A 295 0.01 -31.15 7.46
N GLY A 296 -0.77 -31.75 8.36
CA GLY A 296 -0.32 -32.26 9.64
C GLY A 296 -1.49 -32.83 10.43
N SER A 297 -1.21 -33.24 11.66
CA SER A 297 -2.22 -33.79 12.55
C SER A 297 -2.92 -32.69 13.35
N HIS A 298 -4.17 -32.95 13.74
CA HIS A 298 -4.93 -32.08 14.62
C HIS A 298 -5.23 -32.82 15.93
N GLY A 299 -5.17 -32.09 17.05
CA GLY A 299 -5.54 -32.58 18.37
C GLY A 299 -7.05 -32.62 18.57
N GLN A 300 -7.49 -32.96 19.79
CA GLN A 300 -8.91 -33.09 20.13
C GLN A 300 -9.71 -31.78 19.98
N GLN A 301 -9.06 -30.62 20.12
CA GLN A 301 -9.68 -29.30 19.98
C GLN A 301 -9.39 -28.68 18.60
N LEU A 302 -9.03 -29.50 17.60
CA LEU A 302 -8.62 -29.05 16.26
C LEU A 302 -7.39 -28.15 16.25
N GLN A 303 -6.63 -28.09 17.34
CA GLN A 303 -5.32 -27.42 17.36
C GLN A 303 -4.30 -28.23 16.56
N LYS A 304 -3.34 -27.57 15.93
CA LYS A 304 -2.28 -28.22 15.16
C LYS A 304 -1.35 -28.98 16.09
N VAL A 305 -1.08 -30.26 15.84
CA VAL A 305 -0.16 -31.06 16.67
C VAL A 305 0.81 -31.84 15.79
N GLY A 306 1.96 -32.21 16.35
CA GLY A 306 2.94 -33.07 15.69
C GLY A 306 3.65 -32.39 14.52
N LEU A 307 4.11 -33.18 13.55
CA LEU A 307 4.85 -32.69 12.39
C LEU A 307 3.90 -32.08 11.37
N TRP A 308 4.24 -30.88 10.91
CA TRP A 308 3.54 -30.16 9.85
C TRP A 308 4.49 -29.91 8.68
N SER A 309 4.00 -30.16 7.47
CA SER A 309 4.74 -29.94 6.23
C SER A 309 3.94 -29.09 5.29
N ALA A 310 4.62 -28.28 4.48
CA ALA A 310 3.95 -27.52 3.43
C ALA A 310 4.05 -28.23 2.08
N PHE A 311 3.05 -27.99 1.25
CA PHE A 311 2.97 -28.42 -0.13
C PHE A 311 2.83 -27.18 -1.01
N TRP A 312 3.55 -27.19 -2.13
CA TRP A 312 3.49 -26.15 -3.14
C TRP A 312 3.16 -26.76 -4.49
N GLN A 313 2.04 -26.36 -5.09
CA GLN A 313 1.56 -26.93 -6.36
C GLN A 313 1.48 -28.46 -6.31
N GLY A 314 1.00 -29.00 -5.18
CA GLY A 314 0.89 -30.44 -4.93
C GLY A 314 2.20 -31.16 -4.60
N LYS A 315 3.36 -30.48 -4.65
CA LYS A 315 4.66 -31.08 -4.28
C LYS A 315 4.96 -30.81 -2.81
N LYS A 316 5.30 -31.85 -2.05
CA LYS A 316 5.79 -31.71 -0.67
C LYS A 316 7.11 -30.93 -0.68
N LEU A 317 7.19 -29.90 0.14
CA LEU A 317 8.40 -29.13 0.35
C LEU A 317 9.10 -29.60 1.63
N ASP A 318 10.42 -29.46 1.69
CA ASP A 318 11.21 -29.72 2.90
C ASP A 318 11.16 -28.50 3.85
N ILE A 319 9.94 -28.13 4.24
CA ILE A 319 9.66 -27.00 5.12
C ILE A 319 8.55 -27.35 6.11
N GLY A 320 8.47 -26.57 7.18
CA GLY A 320 7.57 -26.78 8.30
C GLY A 320 8.33 -27.05 9.59
N GLY A 321 7.71 -27.78 10.50
CA GLY A 321 8.26 -28.03 11.83
C GLY A 321 7.25 -28.77 12.70
N ARG A 322 7.45 -28.73 14.02
CA ARG A 322 6.61 -29.44 14.98
C ARG A 322 5.76 -28.48 15.81
N TYR A 323 4.54 -28.90 16.08
CA TYR A 323 3.68 -28.33 17.11
C TYR A 323 3.63 -29.26 18.33
N ASN A 324 3.57 -28.67 19.53
CA ASN A 324 3.29 -29.40 20.77
C ASN A 324 1.78 -29.73 20.91
N GLU A 325 1.38 -30.33 22.03
CA GLU A 325 -0.02 -30.71 22.30
C GLU A 325 -0.95 -29.50 22.47
N ASP A 326 -0.40 -28.35 22.85
CA ASP A 326 -1.10 -27.08 23.04
C ASP A 326 -1.25 -26.26 21.75
N GLY A 327 -0.86 -26.79 20.58
CA GLY A 327 -0.95 -26.03 19.33
C GLY A 327 0.15 -25.00 19.09
N GLN A 328 1.22 -25.04 19.89
CA GLN A 328 2.33 -24.11 19.81
C GLN A 328 3.49 -24.67 19.01
N LYS A 329 4.09 -23.85 18.13
CA LYS A 329 5.30 -24.21 17.41
C LYS A 329 6.46 -24.43 18.39
N ILE A 330 7.24 -25.49 18.16
CA ILE A 330 8.42 -25.84 18.95
C ILE A 330 9.59 -26.26 18.06
N ASP A 331 10.80 -26.22 18.61
CA ASP A 331 12.05 -26.65 17.99
C ASP A 331 12.38 -25.91 16.69
N GLN A 332 13.06 -26.58 15.76
CA GLN A 332 13.45 -26.01 14.47
C GLN A 332 12.23 -25.90 13.53
N TRP A 333 12.16 -24.76 12.85
CA TRP A 333 11.17 -24.48 11.84
C TRP A 333 11.81 -23.92 10.58
N ILE A 334 11.18 -24.22 9.45
CA ILE A 334 11.44 -23.58 8.17
C ILE A 334 10.12 -23.00 7.68
N GLU A 335 10.07 -21.69 7.56
CA GLU A 335 8.90 -20.91 7.13
C GLU A 335 9.08 -20.40 5.70
N LEU A 336 7.96 -20.22 5.01
CA LEU A 336 7.94 -19.51 3.74
C LEU A 336 7.96 -18.00 4.02
N SER A 337 8.84 -17.28 3.35
CA SER A 337 8.77 -15.82 3.36
C SER A 337 7.45 -15.33 2.73
N ASN A 338 6.99 -14.15 3.11
CA ASN A 338 5.81 -13.50 2.52
C ASN A 338 5.94 -13.29 0.99
N ILE A 339 7.16 -13.18 0.47
CA ILE A 339 7.43 -13.05 -0.98
C ILE A 339 7.64 -14.40 -1.67
N TYR A 340 7.45 -15.54 -0.99
CA TYR A 340 7.70 -16.85 -1.59
C TYR A 340 6.71 -17.13 -2.74
N GLN A 341 7.26 -17.48 -3.89
CA GLN A 341 6.54 -17.72 -5.14
C GLN A 341 7.37 -18.62 -6.06
N SER A 342 6.82 -19.10 -7.18
CA SER A 342 7.50 -20.06 -8.08
C SER A 342 8.85 -19.56 -8.59
N GLN A 343 9.02 -18.23 -8.75
CA GLN A 343 10.27 -17.61 -9.21
C GLN A 343 11.16 -17.08 -8.08
N CYS A 344 10.69 -17.13 -6.83
CA CYS A 344 11.39 -16.59 -5.66
C CYS A 344 11.11 -17.48 -4.45
N GLN A 345 11.92 -18.53 -4.28
CA GLN A 345 11.76 -19.51 -3.21
C GLN A 345 12.60 -19.12 -1.99
N VAL A 346 12.13 -18.11 -1.25
CA VAL A 346 12.80 -17.63 -0.04
C VAL A 346 12.17 -18.24 1.21
N THR A 347 13.00 -18.88 2.03
CA THR A 347 12.59 -19.48 3.30
C THR A 347 13.29 -18.81 4.47
N GLU A 348 12.66 -18.84 5.63
CA GLU A 348 13.25 -18.41 6.89
C GLU A 348 13.38 -19.60 7.82
N THR A 349 14.55 -19.83 8.42
CA THR A 349 14.75 -20.94 9.36
C THR A 349 15.28 -20.46 10.70
N GLY A 350 14.73 -21.01 11.76
CA GLY A 350 15.13 -20.71 13.13
C GLY A 350 14.36 -21.55 14.13
N LYS A 351 14.53 -21.23 15.42
CA LYS A 351 13.89 -21.97 16.50
C LYS A 351 12.62 -21.28 16.98
N TYR A 352 11.63 -22.10 17.29
CA TYR A 352 10.46 -21.74 18.06
C TYR A 352 10.53 -22.33 19.47
N GLN A 353 10.02 -21.57 20.45
CA GLN A 353 9.79 -22.04 21.81
C GLN A 353 8.44 -21.52 22.29
N ASN A 354 7.51 -22.42 22.60
CA ASN A 354 6.16 -22.10 23.04
C ASN A 354 5.43 -21.14 22.08
N GLY A 355 5.52 -21.42 20.78
CA GLY A 355 4.87 -20.63 19.74
C GLY A 355 5.60 -19.34 19.39
N ARG A 356 6.75 -19.06 20.05
CA ARG A 356 7.52 -17.84 19.89
C ARG A 356 8.85 -18.01 19.15
N LYS A 357 9.18 -17.12 18.20
CA LYS A 357 10.50 -17.11 17.51
C LYS A 357 11.61 -16.79 18.52
N LYS A 358 12.70 -17.57 18.51
CA LYS A 358 13.85 -17.40 19.40
C LYS A 358 15.19 -17.47 18.66
N GLY A 359 16.16 -16.71 19.18
CA GLY A 359 17.54 -16.76 18.72
C GLY A 359 17.69 -16.28 17.29
N TYR A 360 18.71 -16.80 16.60
CA TYR A 360 19.00 -16.43 15.21
C TYR A 360 18.04 -17.09 14.23
N TRP A 361 17.50 -16.26 13.34
CA TRP A 361 16.70 -16.64 12.20
C TRP A 361 17.44 -16.29 10.91
N HIS A 362 17.57 -17.28 10.02
CA HIS A 362 18.30 -17.17 8.77
C HIS A 362 17.34 -17.06 7.60
N THR A 363 17.58 -16.11 6.69
CA THR A 363 16.86 -16.02 5.42
C THR A 363 17.67 -16.70 4.33
N ILE A 364 17.08 -17.74 3.74
CA ILE A 364 17.72 -18.62 2.75
C ILE A 364 17.03 -18.46 1.40
N TYR A 365 17.82 -18.27 0.35
CA TYR A 365 17.36 -18.27 -1.04
C TYR A 365 18.24 -19.19 -1.87
N LYS A 366 17.64 -20.19 -2.53
CA LYS A 366 18.37 -21.21 -3.32
C LYS A 366 19.50 -21.88 -2.53
N GLY A 367 19.26 -22.18 -1.26
CA GLY A 367 20.25 -22.80 -0.36
C GLY A 367 21.36 -21.84 0.13
N GLN A 368 21.34 -20.58 -0.26
CA GLN A 368 22.31 -19.58 0.19
C GLN A 368 21.74 -18.69 1.29
N LEU A 369 22.54 -18.45 2.32
CA LEU A 369 22.23 -17.48 3.37
C LEU A 369 22.33 -16.06 2.81
N ILE A 370 21.19 -15.37 2.70
CA ILE A 370 21.11 -14.00 2.15
C ILE A 370 20.78 -12.95 3.20
N GLY A 371 20.28 -13.36 4.36
CA GLY A 371 19.86 -12.43 5.41
C GLY A 371 19.50 -13.14 6.70
N GLY A 372 18.81 -12.41 7.56
CA GLY A 372 18.43 -12.87 8.89
C GLY A 372 18.79 -11.89 9.99
N GLY A 373 18.52 -12.30 11.22
CA GLY A 373 18.82 -11.54 12.42
C GLY A 373 18.42 -12.31 13.68
N GLN A 374 18.47 -11.64 14.83
CA GLN A 374 18.21 -12.26 16.11
C GLN A 374 16.88 -11.80 16.69
N TYR A 375 16.13 -12.74 17.25
CA TYR A 375 14.99 -12.48 18.13
C TYR A 375 15.43 -12.55 19.59
N ASP A 376 14.86 -11.69 20.42
CA ASP A 376 15.09 -11.72 21.85
C ASP A 376 14.57 -13.02 22.51
N GLU A 377 15.05 -13.28 23.73
CA GLU A 377 14.61 -14.44 24.50
C GLU A 377 13.29 -14.24 25.25
N LYS A 378 12.69 -13.04 25.29
CA LYS A 378 11.54 -12.75 26.17
C LYS A 378 10.25 -12.36 25.42
N GLN A 379 10.33 -11.50 24.43
CA GLN A 379 9.21 -10.79 23.79
C GLN A 379 9.08 -10.98 22.27
N GLU A 380 9.90 -11.83 21.63
CA GLU A 380 9.90 -12.01 20.16
C GLU A 380 10.22 -10.73 19.38
N ASN A 381 10.87 -9.76 20.03
CA ASN A 381 11.30 -8.57 19.30
C ASN A 381 12.55 -8.91 18.51
N LYS A 382 12.62 -8.36 17.30
CA LYS A 382 13.84 -8.32 16.50
C LYS A 382 14.85 -7.44 17.25
N VAL A 383 16.02 -7.98 17.53
CA VAL A 383 17.13 -7.27 18.20
C VAL A 383 18.38 -7.28 17.34
N GLY A 384 19.23 -6.27 17.54
CA GLY A 384 20.52 -6.16 16.85
C GLY A 384 20.41 -5.87 15.35
N GLN A 385 21.33 -6.42 14.58
CA GLN A 385 21.41 -6.21 13.13
C GLN A 385 20.54 -7.20 12.38
N TRP A 386 19.68 -6.67 11.50
CA TRP A 386 18.83 -7.44 10.61
C TRP A 386 19.19 -7.17 9.15
N LYS A 387 19.37 -8.25 8.39
CA LYS A 387 19.45 -8.22 6.93
C LYS A 387 18.13 -8.71 6.36
N GLU A 388 17.29 -7.77 5.93
CA GLU A 388 15.95 -8.07 5.44
C GLU A 388 15.88 -7.98 3.92
N ILE A 389 15.11 -8.89 3.33
CA ILE A 389 14.83 -8.87 1.89
C ILE A 389 13.80 -7.78 1.59
N HIS A 390 14.05 -6.98 0.56
CA HIS A 390 13.06 -6.00 0.11
C HIS A 390 11.84 -6.72 -0.49
N LEU A 391 10.66 -6.09 -0.43
CA LEU A 391 9.44 -6.66 -1.03
C LEU A 391 9.60 -6.96 -2.52
N ASN A 392 10.41 -6.16 -3.25
CA ASN A 392 10.70 -6.38 -4.67
C ASN A 392 11.81 -7.42 -4.95
N PHE A 393 12.29 -8.14 -3.94
CA PHE A 393 13.31 -9.16 -4.11
C PHE A 393 12.83 -10.26 -5.05
N ASN A 394 13.55 -10.47 -6.14
CA ASN A 394 13.26 -11.49 -7.14
C ASN A 394 14.54 -11.96 -7.82
N LYS A 395 14.45 -12.96 -8.71
CA LYS A 395 15.62 -13.53 -9.40
C LYS A 395 16.50 -12.53 -10.16
N PHE A 396 15.99 -11.34 -10.49
CA PHE A 396 16.71 -10.26 -11.17
C PHE A 396 17.06 -9.08 -10.28
N ASN A 397 16.55 -9.05 -9.04
CA ASN A 397 16.69 -7.90 -8.16
C ASN A 397 17.04 -8.34 -6.72
N TYR A 398 18.32 -8.26 -6.38
CA TYR A 398 18.85 -8.60 -5.06
C TYR A 398 18.95 -7.31 -4.22
N ILE A 399 17.83 -6.86 -3.67
CA ILE A 399 17.81 -5.74 -2.72
C ILE A 399 17.67 -6.31 -1.31
N ILE A 400 18.71 -6.09 -0.50
CA ILE A 400 18.76 -6.46 0.91
C ILE A 400 18.94 -5.17 1.69
N HIS A 401 18.05 -4.92 2.66
CA HIS A 401 18.14 -3.80 3.59
C HIS A 401 18.87 -4.24 4.85
N LEU A 402 19.78 -3.38 5.30
CA LEU A 402 20.37 -3.47 6.63
C LEU A 402 19.56 -2.58 7.56
N GLN A 403 18.94 -3.18 8.58
CA GLN A 403 18.21 -2.46 9.61
C GLN A 403 18.86 -2.72 10.98
N LEU A 404 19.13 -1.64 11.70
CA LEU A 404 19.55 -1.69 13.10
C LEU A 404 18.29 -1.59 13.97
N MET A 405 17.99 -2.66 14.69
CA MET A 405 16.91 -2.66 15.67
C MET A 405 17.43 -2.12 17.01
N PRO A 406 16.63 -1.34 17.75
CA PRO A 406 17.04 -0.84 19.06
C PRO A 406 17.38 -2.00 19.99
N ASN A 407 18.51 -1.89 20.69
CA ASN A 407 18.82 -2.81 21.78
C ASN A 407 17.91 -2.44 22.96
N ILE A 408 17.01 -3.34 23.31
CA ILE A 408 16.23 -3.22 24.56
C ILE A 408 17.18 -3.68 25.67
N LEU A 409 17.75 -2.71 26.39
CA LEU A 409 18.61 -2.93 27.56
C LEU A 409 17.78 -3.33 28.78
#